data_AF-A0A650A2Y4-F1
#
_entry.id   AF-A0A650A2Y4-F1
#
_cell.length_a   1.000
_cell.length_b   1.000
_cell.length_c   1.000
_cell.angle_alpha   90.00
_cell.angle_beta   90.00
_cell.angle_gamma   90.00
#
_symmetry.space_group_name_H-M   'P 1'
#
loop_
_entity.id
_entity.type
_entity.pdbx_description
1 polymer ?
#
loop_
_entity_poly.entity_id
_entity_poly.type
_entity_poly.pdbx_seq_one_letter_code
_entity_poly.pdbx_strand_id
1 'polypeptide(L)'
;MDFNVTQIGTVDSEFEQPTGPDEMRDAECTIVVDDAYEDALYRIEDNDHFKIVFYIHEADEPTLRGPRRYGVERGTFACRSPNRPSPIGTTTVELLERDGLELRVRGLDAIDGTPVLDIKPYAPSLDQPDEQDEDRCEAPRGRIERAIRNREREELLLRTGEIHGHFCPYLALGVMAGVHAMRELKTESEGMEDIVAIVETNSCFADGVQIVTGCTFGNNALIYRDFGKTAVTLVSRDNPDEGVRVHVKEREEIIERDYPAARELFDRVIGEGKGTPADRERLTERWAEVAFDLIERPIHDLCDVESGVAVDLPDRAPVFEDAICADCGESVMAPKAVERDGERYCRDCVDGSFLQLDGRGLGRIEPSE
;
A
#
# COMPACT_ATOMS: atom_id res chain seq x y z
N MET A 1 26.70 -30.69 -21.00
CA MET A 1 26.75 -29.62 -22.01
C MET A 1 27.63 -28.56 -21.40
N ASP A 2 28.81 -28.35 -21.98
CA ASP A 2 29.70 -27.25 -21.60
C ASP A 2 29.33 -26.06 -22.49
N PHE A 3 28.96 -24.94 -21.87
CA PHE A 3 28.65 -23.69 -22.56
C PHE A 3 29.79 -22.71 -22.33
N ASN A 4 30.27 -22.07 -23.40
CA ASN A 4 31.24 -20.99 -23.32
C ASN A 4 30.49 -19.66 -23.39
N VAL A 5 30.87 -18.71 -22.53
CA VAL A 5 30.37 -17.33 -22.55
C VAL A 5 31.56 -16.42 -22.84
N THR A 6 31.35 -15.43 -23.71
CA THR A 6 32.39 -14.48 -24.12
C THR A 6 32.32 -13.24 -23.25
N GLN A 7 33.47 -12.79 -22.74
CA GLN A 7 33.62 -11.46 -22.15
C GLN A 7 33.62 -10.41 -23.27
N ILE A 8 32.88 -9.33 -23.08
CA ILE A 8 32.76 -8.22 -24.05
C ILE A 8 33.29 -6.88 -23.53
N GLY A 9 33.69 -6.85 -22.26
CA GLY A 9 34.20 -5.67 -21.61
C GLY A 9 34.54 -5.95 -20.15
N THR A 10 34.98 -4.91 -19.46
CA THR A 10 35.42 -4.96 -18.06
C THR A 10 34.87 -3.77 -17.30
N VAL A 11 34.48 -3.98 -16.05
CA VAL A 11 34.11 -2.91 -15.13
C VAL A 11 35.37 -2.26 -14.56
N ASP A 12 35.44 -0.94 -14.62
CA ASP A 12 36.40 -0.09 -13.90
C ASP A 12 35.64 0.64 -12.79
N SER A 13 36.01 0.36 -11.54
CA SER A 13 35.30 0.80 -10.34
C SER A 13 36.25 1.10 -9.18
N GLU A 14 35.86 1.99 -8.26
CA GLU A 14 36.64 2.24 -7.04
C GLU A 14 36.60 1.08 -6.03
N PHE A 15 35.68 0.13 -6.19
CA PHE A 15 35.52 -0.99 -5.27
C PHE A 15 36.40 -2.18 -5.69
N GLU A 16 37.59 -2.28 -5.10
CA GLU A 16 38.48 -3.44 -5.29
C GLU A 16 37.98 -4.73 -4.59
N GLN A 17 37.06 -4.61 -3.62
CA GLN A 17 36.55 -5.74 -2.84
C GLN A 17 35.03 -5.66 -2.69
N PRO A 18 34.34 -6.82 -2.58
CA PRO A 18 32.89 -6.87 -2.40
C PRO A 18 32.43 -6.02 -1.21
N THR A 19 31.68 -4.97 -1.50
CA THR A 19 31.15 -4.01 -0.51
C THR A 19 29.61 -4.10 -0.49
N GLY A 20 28.93 -3.27 0.31
CA GLY A 20 27.46 -3.24 0.30
C GLY A 20 26.92 -2.90 -1.09
N PRO A 21 25.95 -3.66 -1.65
CA PRO A 21 25.40 -3.40 -2.98
C PRO A 21 24.80 -2.00 -3.11
N ASP A 22 24.16 -1.48 -2.07
CA ASP A 22 23.56 -0.13 -2.11
C ASP A 22 24.65 0.94 -2.23
N GLU A 23 25.74 0.80 -1.47
CA GLU A 23 26.92 1.68 -1.54
C GLU A 23 27.59 1.63 -2.92
N MET A 24 27.73 0.43 -3.51
CA MET A 24 28.29 0.30 -4.86
C MET A 24 27.38 0.91 -5.93
N ARG A 25 26.05 0.75 -5.78
CA ARG A 25 25.06 1.29 -6.73
C ARG A 25 25.00 2.81 -6.75
N ASP A 26 25.28 3.44 -5.61
CA ASP A 26 25.28 4.90 -5.51
C ASP A 26 26.50 5.55 -6.21
N ALA A 27 27.59 4.80 -6.41
CA ALA A 27 28.80 5.27 -7.07
C ALA A 27 28.69 5.28 -8.62
N GLU A 28 29.51 6.11 -9.26
CA GLU A 28 29.71 6.06 -10.71
C GLU A 28 30.80 5.05 -11.04
N CYS A 29 30.57 4.23 -12.06
CA CYS A 29 31.53 3.25 -12.56
C CYS A 29 31.65 3.40 -14.07
N THR A 30 32.73 2.87 -14.65
CA THR A 30 32.91 2.82 -16.11
C THR A 30 32.85 1.38 -16.58
N ILE A 31 32.09 1.11 -17.63
CA ILE A 31 32.16 -0.14 -18.37
C ILE A 31 33.03 0.11 -19.60
N VAL A 32 34.20 -0.53 -19.65
CA VAL A 32 35.12 -0.47 -20.78
C VAL A 32 34.84 -1.64 -21.71
N VAL A 33 34.27 -1.36 -22.88
CA VAL A 33 33.92 -2.37 -23.88
C VAL A 33 35.16 -2.73 -24.70
N ASP A 34 35.35 -4.01 -25.01
CA ASP A 34 36.50 -4.44 -25.81
C ASP A 34 36.40 -3.89 -27.24
N ASP A 35 37.55 -3.55 -27.83
CA ASP A 35 37.67 -2.94 -29.17
C ASP A 35 36.93 -3.73 -30.27
N ALA A 36 36.94 -5.07 -30.17
CA ALA A 36 36.26 -5.97 -31.09
C ALA A 36 34.74 -5.77 -31.16
N TYR A 37 34.13 -5.11 -30.16
CA TYR A 37 32.69 -4.89 -30.07
C TYR A 37 32.27 -3.41 -30.19
N GLU A 38 33.18 -2.51 -30.59
CA GLU A 38 32.91 -1.07 -30.74
C GLU A 38 31.63 -0.79 -31.56
N ASP A 39 31.48 -1.49 -32.70
CA ASP A 39 30.37 -1.29 -33.63
C ASP A 39 29.01 -1.68 -33.00
N ALA A 40 29.01 -2.53 -31.97
CA ALA A 40 27.80 -2.91 -31.23
C ALA A 40 27.24 -1.78 -30.35
N LEU A 41 28.05 -0.74 -30.08
CA LEU A 41 27.63 0.45 -29.34
C LEU A 41 26.96 1.50 -30.23
N TYR A 42 26.73 1.22 -31.52
CA TYR A 42 26.08 2.16 -32.43
C TYR A 42 24.71 2.60 -31.89
N ARG A 43 24.58 3.92 -31.62
CA ARG A 43 23.37 4.57 -31.07
C ARG A 43 22.94 4.07 -29.68
N ILE A 44 23.88 3.60 -28.87
CA ILE A 44 23.57 3.21 -27.48
C ILE A 44 22.98 4.40 -26.71
N GLU A 45 23.43 5.62 -26.97
CA GLU A 45 23.00 6.87 -26.34
C GLU A 45 21.52 7.23 -26.58
N ASP A 46 20.82 6.50 -27.46
CA ASP A 46 19.37 6.65 -27.65
C ASP A 46 18.54 6.06 -26.48
N ASN A 47 19.18 5.39 -25.51
CA ASN A 47 18.53 4.86 -24.30
C ASN A 47 19.25 5.34 -23.03
N ASP A 48 18.48 5.68 -22.00
CA ASP A 48 19.02 6.18 -20.73
C ASP A 48 19.43 5.06 -19.76
N HIS A 49 18.87 3.85 -19.93
CA HIS A 49 19.03 2.75 -18.98
C HIS A 49 19.36 1.43 -19.67
N PHE A 50 20.22 0.64 -19.04
CA PHE A 50 20.69 -0.64 -19.55
C PHE A 50 20.64 -1.74 -18.51
N LYS A 51 20.25 -2.94 -18.95
CA LYS A 51 20.50 -4.18 -18.23
C LYS A 51 21.92 -4.65 -18.53
N ILE A 52 22.76 -4.66 -17.51
CA ILE A 52 24.11 -5.21 -17.57
C ILE A 52 24.07 -6.64 -17.06
N VAL A 53 24.67 -7.56 -17.81
CA VAL A 53 24.89 -8.95 -17.39
C VAL A 53 26.40 -9.15 -17.25
N PHE A 54 26.84 -9.61 -16.09
CA PHE A 54 28.26 -9.70 -15.76
C PHE A 54 28.59 -10.99 -15.01
N TYR A 55 29.86 -11.40 -15.04
CA TYR A 55 30.35 -12.58 -14.35
C TYR A 55 30.93 -12.20 -13.00
N ILE A 56 30.42 -12.78 -11.92
CA ILE A 56 30.89 -12.55 -10.56
C ILE A 56 32.15 -13.39 -10.34
N HIS A 57 33.27 -12.87 -10.82
CA HIS A 57 34.55 -13.58 -10.92
C HIS A 57 35.19 -13.96 -9.58
N GLU A 58 34.81 -13.28 -8.50
CA GLU A 58 35.23 -13.59 -7.12
C GLU A 58 34.18 -14.38 -6.30
N ALA A 59 33.17 -14.97 -6.94
CA ALA A 59 32.21 -15.81 -6.22
C ALA A 59 32.88 -17.06 -5.63
N ASP A 60 32.55 -17.38 -4.37
CA ASP A 60 32.99 -18.64 -3.74
C ASP A 60 32.23 -19.85 -4.29
N GLU A 61 32.52 -21.03 -3.74
CA GLU A 61 31.81 -22.27 -4.02
C GLU A 61 30.28 -22.09 -3.95
N PRO A 62 29.55 -22.61 -4.96
CA PRO A 62 28.12 -22.41 -5.05
C PRO A 62 27.41 -23.08 -3.89
N THR A 63 26.64 -22.29 -3.14
CA THR A 63 25.72 -22.82 -2.14
C THR A 63 24.40 -23.16 -2.85
N LEU A 64 23.72 -24.26 -2.50
CA LEU A 64 22.37 -24.54 -3.00
C LEU A 64 21.29 -23.98 -2.06
N ARG A 65 21.62 -23.88 -0.77
CA ARG A 65 20.77 -23.39 0.32
C ARG A 65 21.67 -22.84 1.44
N GLY A 66 21.23 -21.79 2.13
CA GLY A 66 21.98 -21.21 3.25
C GLY A 66 21.31 -19.95 3.82
N PRO A 67 21.74 -19.50 5.02
CA PRO A 67 21.33 -18.22 5.58
C PRO A 67 21.82 -17.07 4.67
N ARG A 68 21.03 -16.00 4.55
CA ARG A 68 21.29 -14.90 3.59
C ARG A 68 21.41 -13.58 4.33
N ARG A 69 21.99 -12.56 3.66
CA ARG A 69 22.23 -11.21 4.21
C ARG A 69 21.00 -10.62 4.91
N TYR A 70 19.81 -10.90 4.36
CA TYR A 70 18.53 -10.59 4.97
C TYR A 70 17.71 -11.87 5.14
N GLY A 71 17.26 -12.15 6.36
CA GLY A 71 16.20 -13.14 6.63
C GLY A 71 16.62 -14.61 6.73
N VAL A 72 15.61 -15.48 6.60
CA VAL A 72 15.70 -16.92 6.83
C VAL A 72 16.46 -17.66 5.73
N GLU A 73 16.90 -18.87 6.06
CA GLU A 73 17.52 -19.77 5.11
C GLU A 73 16.62 -20.03 3.89
N ARG A 74 17.20 -19.90 2.70
CA ARG A 74 16.49 -20.11 1.42
C ARG A 74 17.41 -20.64 0.33
N GLY A 75 16.80 -21.28 -0.67
CA GLY A 75 17.50 -21.77 -1.85
C GLY A 75 18.17 -20.64 -2.62
N THR A 76 19.29 -20.92 -3.28
CA THR A 76 20.10 -19.90 -3.98
C THR A 76 19.37 -19.25 -5.15
N PHE A 77 18.44 -19.96 -5.79
CA PHE A 77 17.56 -19.39 -6.82
C PHE A 77 16.41 -18.55 -6.26
N ALA A 78 16.17 -18.58 -4.94
CA ALA A 78 15.21 -17.73 -4.25
C ALA A 78 15.86 -16.47 -3.65
N CYS A 79 17.11 -16.15 -4.02
CA CYS A 79 17.82 -14.97 -3.55
C CYS A 79 18.84 -14.46 -4.60
N ARG A 80 19.52 -13.36 -4.28
CA ARG A 80 20.54 -12.72 -5.11
C ARG A 80 21.98 -13.03 -4.66
N SER A 81 22.22 -14.20 -4.04
CA SER A 81 23.56 -14.57 -3.59
C SER A 81 24.54 -14.72 -4.77
N PRO A 82 25.77 -14.19 -4.67
CA PRO A 82 26.80 -14.33 -5.70
C PRO A 82 27.31 -15.77 -5.84
N ASN A 83 27.27 -16.55 -4.75
CA ASN A 83 27.79 -17.92 -4.68
C ASN A 83 26.72 -18.91 -5.20
N ARG A 84 26.58 -18.96 -6.53
CA ARG A 84 25.54 -19.70 -7.27
C ARG A 84 26.16 -20.55 -8.40
N PRO A 85 25.48 -21.63 -8.87
CA PRO A 85 26.05 -22.56 -9.85
C PRO A 85 26.59 -21.90 -11.14
N SER A 86 25.96 -20.81 -11.57
CA SER A 86 26.47 -19.93 -12.63
C SER A 86 26.51 -18.52 -12.05
N PRO A 87 27.69 -18.01 -11.64
CA PRO A 87 27.84 -16.74 -10.93
C PRO A 87 27.66 -15.57 -11.87
N ILE A 88 26.42 -15.38 -12.32
CA ILE A 88 26.00 -14.31 -13.22
C ILE A 88 25.22 -13.30 -12.39
N GLY A 89 25.68 -12.05 -12.45
CA GLY A 89 25.02 -10.87 -11.93
C GLY A 89 24.20 -10.20 -13.03
N THR A 90 23.13 -9.51 -12.61
CA THR A 90 22.36 -8.67 -13.53
C THR A 90 21.79 -7.47 -12.80
N THR A 91 22.07 -6.29 -13.35
CA THR A 91 21.72 -5.02 -12.74
C THR A 91 21.29 -4.02 -13.81
N THR A 92 20.34 -3.16 -13.45
CA THR A 92 19.90 -2.06 -14.32
C THR A 92 20.71 -0.83 -13.92
N VAL A 93 21.34 -0.18 -14.90
CA VAL A 93 22.17 1.01 -14.72
C VAL A 93 21.63 2.18 -15.52
N GLU A 94 21.90 3.39 -15.07
CA GLU A 94 21.72 4.64 -15.82
C GLU A 94 23.00 4.91 -16.62
N LEU A 95 22.88 5.20 -17.92
CA LEU A 95 23.99 5.68 -18.75
C LEU A 95 24.14 7.20 -18.55
N LEU A 96 25.28 7.62 -18.01
CA LEU A 96 25.58 9.03 -17.77
C LEU A 96 26.30 9.66 -18.96
N GLU A 97 27.26 8.94 -19.53
CA GLU A 97 28.07 9.40 -20.65
C GLU A 97 28.68 8.22 -21.40
N ARG A 98 28.95 8.42 -22.69
CA ARG A 98 29.82 7.56 -23.49
C ARG A 98 31.01 8.35 -24.02
N ASP A 99 32.21 7.80 -23.85
CA ASP A 99 33.43 8.25 -24.54
C ASP A 99 34.09 7.07 -25.27
N GLY A 100 33.84 6.97 -26.58
CA GLY A 100 34.34 5.86 -27.40
C GLY A 100 33.82 4.49 -26.91
N LEU A 101 34.71 3.73 -26.28
CA LEU A 101 34.48 2.39 -25.71
C LEU A 101 34.09 2.43 -24.23
N GLU A 102 34.14 3.59 -23.59
CA GLU A 102 33.86 3.77 -22.17
C GLU A 102 32.42 4.23 -21.97
N LEU A 103 31.67 3.49 -21.16
CA LEU A 103 30.31 3.82 -20.74
C LEU A 103 30.33 4.18 -19.26
N ARG A 104 30.21 5.46 -18.93
CA ARG A 104 30.09 5.91 -17.55
C ARG A 104 28.65 5.72 -17.09
N VAL A 105 28.46 4.98 -16.01
CA VAL A 105 27.15 4.52 -15.53
C VAL A 105 26.99 4.70 -14.03
N ARG A 106 25.73 4.75 -13.57
CA ARG A 106 25.37 4.69 -12.14
C ARG A 106 24.42 3.52 -11.89
N GLY A 107 24.48 2.93 -10.70
CA GLY A 107 23.58 1.85 -10.28
C GLY A 107 24.16 0.45 -10.46
N LEU A 108 25.44 0.30 -10.81
CA LEU A 108 26.10 -1.00 -10.95
C LEU A 108 26.58 -1.52 -9.58
N ASP A 109 26.40 -2.82 -9.31
CA ASP A 109 26.88 -3.49 -8.09
C ASP A 109 27.95 -4.54 -8.40
N ALA A 110 28.99 -4.11 -9.12
CA ALA A 110 30.12 -4.92 -9.52
C ALA A 110 31.44 -4.28 -9.05
N ILE A 111 32.37 -5.11 -8.62
CA ILE A 111 33.72 -4.67 -8.22
C ILE A 111 34.60 -4.42 -9.45
N ASP A 112 35.72 -3.75 -9.23
CA ASP A 112 36.75 -3.53 -10.26
C ASP A 112 37.18 -4.83 -10.92
N GLY A 113 37.48 -4.78 -12.22
CA GLY A 113 37.90 -5.94 -13.01
C GLY A 113 36.78 -6.92 -13.35
N THR A 114 35.52 -6.65 -12.96
CA THR A 114 34.40 -7.56 -13.24
C THR A 114 34.16 -7.73 -14.75
N PRO A 115 34.18 -8.98 -15.27
CA PRO A 115 33.88 -9.24 -16.68
C PRO A 115 32.43 -8.94 -17.04
N VAL A 116 32.21 -8.11 -18.07
CA VAL A 116 30.89 -7.88 -18.66
C VAL A 116 30.62 -8.92 -19.73
N LEU A 117 29.44 -9.51 -19.70
CA LEU A 117 29.00 -10.58 -20.60
C LEU A 117 28.01 -10.09 -21.66
N ASP A 118 27.17 -9.11 -21.32
CA ASP A 118 26.11 -8.60 -22.19
C ASP A 118 25.59 -7.23 -21.72
N ILE A 119 25.09 -6.44 -22.66
CA ILE A 119 24.49 -5.11 -22.43
C ILE A 119 23.19 -5.05 -23.24
N LYS A 120 22.07 -4.75 -22.58
CA LYS A 120 20.76 -4.64 -23.24
C LYS A 120 20.05 -3.35 -22.84
N PRO A 121 19.32 -2.68 -23.75
CA PRO A 121 18.48 -1.56 -23.36
C PRO A 121 17.43 -2.06 -22.36
N TYR A 122 17.21 -1.30 -21.29
CA TYR A 122 16.13 -1.57 -20.35
C TYR A 122 14.79 -1.33 -21.05
N ALA A 123 13.92 -2.33 -21.01
CA ALA A 123 12.57 -2.24 -21.57
C ALA A 123 11.56 -2.53 -20.45
N PRO A 124 10.81 -1.53 -19.97
CA PRO A 124 9.76 -1.71 -18.95
C PRO A 124 8.86 -2.92 -19.22
N SER A 125 8.41 -3.09 -20.48
CA SER A 125 7.53 -4.20 -20.89
C SER A 125 8.14 -5.60 -20.79
N LEU A 126 9.47 -5.73 -20.62
CA LEU A 126 10.18 -7.00 -20.52
C LEU A 126 10.83 -7.19 -19.15
N ASP A 127 11.35 -6.11 -18.57
CA ASP A 127 12.19 -6.12 -17.37
C ASP A 127 11.42 -5.83 -16.08
N GLN A 128 10.25 -5.20 -16.19
CA GLN A 128 9.29 -5.13 -15.08
C GLN A 128 8.33 -6.31 -15.18
N PRO A 129 8.05 -7.01 -14.06
CA PRO A 129 7.04 -8.06 -14.06
C PRO A 129 5.72 -7.45 -14.49
N ASP A 130 5.19 -7.92 -15.63
CA ASP A 130 3.96 -7.50 -16.32
C ASP A 130 3.14 -6.53 -15.46
N GLU A 131 3.47 -5.25 -15.59
CA GLU A 131 2.71 -4.14 -15.03
C GLU A 131 1.44 -4.02 -15.87
N GLN A 132 0.56 -5.01 -15.81
CA GLN A 132 -0.83 -4.73 -16.09
C GLN A 132 -1.24 -3.75 -15.00
N ASP A 133 -1.17 -2.48 -15.34
CA ASP A 133 -1.92 -1.40 -14.73
C ASP A 133 -3.37 -1.87 -14.65
N GLU A 134 -3.71 -2.51 -13.54
CA GLU A 134 -5.07 -2.91 -13.21
C GLU A 134 -5.92 -1.69 -12.84
N ASP A 135 -5.39 -0.46 -12.93
CA ASP A 135 -6.19 0.76 -13.04
C ASP A 135 -6.84 0.86 -14.44
N ARG A 136 -7.47 -0.23 -14.90
CA ARG A 136 -8.35 -0.21 -16.07
C ARG A 136 -9.67 0.42 -15.65
N CYS A 137 -10.31 1.14 -16.58
CA CYS A 137 -11.68 1.63 -16.38
C CYS A 137 -12.66 0.52 -15.92
N GLU A 138 -12.34 -0.74 -16.25
CA GLU A 138 -13.17 -1.91 -15.95
C GLU A 138 -12.81 -2.61 -14.61
N ALA A 139 -11.67 -2.30 -13.99
CA ALA A 139 -11.20 -2.99 -12.78
C ALA A 139 -10.50 -2.06 -11.77
N PRO A 140 -11.10 -0.92 -11.37
CA PRO A 140 -10.43 0.17 -10.62
C PRO A 140 -9.86 -0.22 -9.24
N ARG A 141 -10.11 -1.45 -8.77
CA ARG A 141 -9.61 -1.99 -7.51
C ARG A 141 -8.50 -3.03 -7.68
N GLY A 142 -8.10 -3.40 -8.90
CA GLY A 142 -7.23 -4.57 -9.08
C GLY A 142 -5.90 -4.46 -8.32
N ARG A 143 -5.28 -3.28 -8.28
CA ARG A 143 -4.07 -3.03 -7.46
C ARG A 143 -4.30 -3.27 -5.96
N ILE A 144 -5.45 -2.87 -5.42
CA ILE A 144 -5.84 -3.12 -4.02
C ILE A 144 -6.07 -4.62 -3.82
N GLU A 145 -6.82 -5.28 -4.71
CA GLU A 145 -7.10 -6.73 -4.61
C GLU A 145 -5.81 -7.57 -4.69
N ARG A 146 -4.87 -7.21 -5.57
CA ARG A 146 -3.53 -7.80 -5.62
C ARG A 146 -2.79 -7.61 -4.30
N ALA A 147 -2.73 -6.39 -3.78
CA ALA A 147 -2.01 -6.12 -2.54
C ALA A 147 -2.60 -6.90 -1.35
N ILE A 148 -3.93 -7.07 -1.29
CA ILE A 148 -4.61 -7.95 -0.32
C ILE A 148 -4.17 -9.41 -0.50
N ARG A 149 -4.21 -9.93 -1.73
CA ARG A 149 -3.80 -11.31 -2.06
C ARG A 149 -2.33 -11.58 -1.74
N ASN A 150 -1.46 -10.59 -1.87
CA ASN A 150 -0.03 -10.70 -1.60
C ASN A 150 0.39 -10.31 -0.17
N ARG A 151 -0.51 -9.78 0.65
CA ARG A 151 -0.22 -9.20 1.98
C ARG A 151 0.73 -7.99 1.92
N GLU A 152 0.65 -7.22 0.85
CA GLU A 152 1.41 -5.97 0.66
C GLU A 152 0.74 -4.84 1.47
N ARG A 153 0.77 -4.96 2.81
CA ARG A 153 0.04 -4.06 3.71
C ARG A 153 0.61 -2.64 3.72
N GLU A 154 1.92 -2.50 3.55
CA GLU A 154 2.59 -1.20 3.46
C GLU A 154 2.10 -0.40 2.25
N GLU A 155 2.00 -1.05 1.08
CA GLU A 155 1.42 -0.47 -0.14
C GLU A 155 -0.04 -0.01 0.09
N LEU A 156 -0.84 -0.85 0.75
CA LEU A 156 -2.21 -0.48 1.09
C LEU A 156 -2.27 0.69 2.09
N LEU A 157 -1.33 0.78 3.03
CA LEU A 157 -1.24 1.90 3.96
C LEU A 157 -0.89 3.20 3.22
N LEU A 158 0.09 3.16 2.30
CA LEU A 158 0.45 4.30 1.46
C LEU A 158 -0.76 4.84 0.69
N ARG A 159 -1.49 3.97 0.00
CA ARG A 159 -2.73 4.33 -0.72
C ARG A 159 -3.80 4.90 0.19
N THR A 160 -3.98 4.29 1.37
CA THR A 160 -4.98 4.77 2.33
C THR A 160 -4.62 6.18 2.83
N GLY A 161 -3.33 6.46 3.01
CA GLY A 161 -2.82 7.77 3.40
C GLY A 161 -3.14 8.89 2.41
N GLU A 162 -3.29 8.58 1.12
CA GLU A 162 -3.61 9.59 0.08
C GLU A 162 -4.98 10.23 0.31
N ILE A 163 -5.98 9.43 0.70
CA ILE A 163 -7.34 9.91 0.99
C ILE A 163 -7.44 10.40 2.43
N HIS A 164 -6.78 9.73 3.38
CA HIS A 164 -6.85 10.10 4.79
C HIS A 164 -6.05 11.38 5.12
N GLY A 165 -5.02 11.69 4.32
CA GLY A 165 -4.20 12.90 4.42
C GLY A 165 -3.02 12.84 5.39
N HIS A 166 -2.87 11.75 6.16
CA HIS A 166 -1.69 11.48 7.00
C HIS A 166 -1.59 10.00 7.34
N PHE A 167 -0.47 9.58 7.95
CA PHE A 167 -0.32 8.23 8.50
C PHE A 167 -0.52 8.25 10.01
N CYS A 168 -1.34 7.34 10.52
CA CYS A 168 -1.55 7.18 11.95
C CYS A 168 -1.72 5.71 12.35
N PRO A 169 -1.49 5.37 13.64
CA PRO A 169 -1.60 3.99 14.12
C PRO A 169 -2.97 3.36 13.83
N TYR A 170 -4.04 4.14 13.95
CA TYR A 170 -5.40 3.65 13.74
C TYR A 170 -5.72 3.40 12.27
N LEU A 171 -5.13 4.18 11.36
CA LEU A 171 -5.22 3.92 9.92
C LEU A 171 -4.58 2.57 9.58
N ALA A 172 -3.38 2.31 10.09
CA ALA A 172 -2.67 1.05 9.91
C ALA A 172 -3.47 -0.14 10.45
N LEU A 173 -4.06 -0.02 11.66
CA LEU A 173 -4.92 -1.06 12.22
C LEU A 173 -6.17 -1.33 11.36
N GLY A 174 -6.76 -0.29 10.77
CA GLY A 174 -7.87 -0.43 9.81
C GLY A 174 -7.47 -1.19 8.56
N VAL A 175 -6.31 -0.87 7.99
CA VAL A 175 -5.74 -1.57 6.84
C VAL A 175 -5.49 -3.05 7.17
N MET A 176 -4.87 -3.34 8.32
CA MET A 176 -4.62 -4.72 8.76
C MET A 176 -5.91 -5.51 8.93
N ALA A 177 -6.91 -4.91 9.58
CA ALA A 177 -8.21 -5.54 9.78
C ALA A 177 -8.91 -5.85 8.45
N GLY A 178 -8.94 -4.88 7.53
CA GLY A 178 -9.49 -5.06 6.18
C GLY A 178 -8.78 -6.17 5.40
N VAL A 179 -7.44 -6.18 5.40
CA VAL A 179 -6.65 -7.19 4.68
C VAL A 179 -6.93 -8.59 5.23
N HIS A 180 -6.98 -8.74 6.55
CA HIS A 180 -7.24 -10.03 7.16
C HIS A 180 -8.64 -10.53 6.82
N ALA A 181 -9.65 -9.69 7.03
CA ALA A 181 -11.05 -10.04 6.80
C ALA A 181 -11.32 -10.40 5.33
N MET A 182 -10.83 -9.61 4.37
CA MET A 182 -10.98 -9.91 2.93
C MET A 182 -10.36 -11.25 2.55
N ARG A 183 -9.16 -11.54 3.05
CA ARG A 183 -8.48 -12.81 2.77
C ARG A 183 -9.18 -14.02 3.38
N GLU A 184 -9.82 -13.83 4.52
CA GLU A 184 -10.53 -14.89 5.21
C GLU A 184 -11.87 -15.20 4.55
N LEU A 185 -12.59 -14.17 4.08
CA LEU A 185 -13.80 -14.34 3.26
C LEU A 185 -13.52 -14.98 1.88
N LYS A 186 -12.27 -14.93 1.39
CA LYS A 186 -11.84 -15.52 0.10
C LYS A 186 -12.69 -15.05 -1.09
N THR A 187 -13.08 -13.79 -1.05
CA THR A 187 -13.87 -13.12 -2.08
C THR A 187 -13.21 -11.78 -2.40
N GLU A 188 -13.43 -11.31 -3.61
CA GLU A 188 -13.04 -9.96 -4.04
C GLU A 188 -14.28 -9.06 -3.95
N SER A 189 -14.05 -7.75 -3.83
CA SER A 189 -15.12 -6.75 -3.79
C SER A 189 -15.34 -6.19 -5.19
N GLU A 190 -16.57 -6.25 -5.69
CA GLU A 190 -16.93 -5.61 -6.96
C GLU A 190 -17.10 -4.09 -6.85
N GLY A 191 -16.86 -3.53 -5.65
CA GLY A 191 -17.06 -2.11 -5.36
C GLY A 191 -18.54 -1.73 -5.21
N MET A 192 -19.39 -2.71 -4.93
CA MET A 192 -20.83 -2.57 -4.71
C MET A 192 -21.21 -3.21 -3.37
N GLU A 193 -22.50 -3.46 -3.14
CA GLU A 193 -23.00 -4.05 -1.90
C GLU A 193 -22.87 -5.59 -1.83
N ASP A 194 -22.06 -6.22 -2.68
CA ASP A 194 -21.76 -7.66 -2.63
C ASP A 194 -21.05 -8.05 -1.33
N ILE A 195 -20.08 -7.23 -0.92
CA ILE A 195 -19.41 -7.27 0.38
C ILE A 195 -19.84 -6.07 1.20
N VAL A 196 -20.18 -6.30 2.47
CA VAL A 196 -20.60 -5.25 3.41
C VAL A 196 -19.62 -5.19 4.57
N ALA A 197 -19.11 -3.99 4.84
CA ALA A 197 -18.32 -3.69 6.03
C ALA A 197 -19.18 -2.96 7.06
N ILE A 198 -19.34 -3.56 8.23
CA ILE A 198 -20.00 -2.94 9.38
C ILE A 198 -18.92 -2.40 10.31
N VAL A 199 -18.74 -1.09 10.32
CA VAL A 199 -17.78 -0.40 11.19
C VAL A 199 -18.46 0.10 12.45
N GLU A 200 -17.79 -0.09 13.59
CA GLU A 200 -18.32 0.26 14.91
C GLU A 200 -17.71 1.57 15.49
N THR A 201 -16.95 2.31 14.68
CA THR A 201 -16.21 3.54 15.03
C THR A 201 -16.14 4.51 13.85
N ASN A 202 -16.13 5.82 14.14
CA ASN A 202 -15.94 6.93 13.20
C ASN A 202 -14.50 7.48 13.21
N SER A 203 -13.53 6.67 13.65
CA SER A 203 -12.11 7.04 13.70
C SER A 203 -11.36 6.67 12.41
N CYS A 204 -10.09 7.06 12.30
CA CYS A 204 -9.19 6.75 11.16
C CYS A 204 -9.14 5.26 10.77
N PHE A 205 -9.47 4.36 11.70
CA PHE A 205 -9.64 2.93 11.44
C PHE A 205 -10.64 2.65 10.32
N ALA A 206 -11.76 3.40 10.28
CA ALA A 206 -12.79 3.23 9.27
C ALA A 206 -12.26 3.53 7.86
N ASP A 207 -11.37 4.52 7.70
CA ASP A 207 -10.79 4.85 6.39
C ASP A 207 -9.88 3.73 5.87
N GLY A 208 -9.07 3.13 6.74
CA GLY A 208 -8.29 1.93 6.41
C GLY A 208 -9.17 0.77 5.95
N VAL A 209 -10.29 0.54 6.64
CA VAL A 209 -11.29 -0.46 6.24
C VAL A 209 -11.89 -0.12 4.88
N GLN A 210 -12.34 1.11 4.65
CA GLN A 210 -12.99 1.53 3.42
C GLN A 210 -12.09 1.34 2.19
N ILE A 211 -10.83 1.80 2.25
CA ILE A 211 -9.90 1.71 1.13
C ILE A 211 -9.60 0.25 0.79
N VAL A 212 -9.24 -0.55 1.81
CA VAL A 212 -8.89 -1.95 1.60
C VAL A 212 -10.08 -2.77 1.11
N THR A 213 -11.25 -2.66 1.75
CA THR A 213 -12.41 -3.52 1.43
C THR A 213 -13.21 -3.02 0.22
N GLY A 214 -13.08 -1.74 -0.13
CA GLY A 214 -13.94 -1.10 -1.13
C GLY A 214 -15.36 -0.83 -0.63
N CYS A 215 -15.67 -1.19 0.61
CA CYS A 215 -16.94 -0.88 1.23
C CYS A 215 -16.93 0.57 1.67
N THR A 216 -17.59 1.47 0.92
CA THR A 216 -17.57 2.90 1.19
C THR A 216 -18.97 3.41 1.52
N PHE A 217 -19.05 4.63 2.07
CA PHE A 217 -20.34 5.26 2.32
C PHE A 217 -21.15 5.46 1.02
N GLY A 218 -20.49 5.83 -0.08
CA GLY A 218 -21.15 6.21 -1.34
C GLY A 218 -21.71 5.04 -2.15
N ASN A 219 -21.09 3.86 -2.07
CA ASN A 219 -21.58 2.64 -2.74
C ASN A 219 -22.51 1.80 -1.87
N ASN A 220 -22.94 2.33 -0.71
CA ASN A 220 -23.84 1.69 0.26
C ASN A 220 -23.32 0.38 0.90
N ALA A 221 -22.05 0.04 0.71
CA ALA A 221 -21.45 -1.16 1.26
C ALA A 221 -20.86 -0.96 2.66
N LEU A 222 -20.75 0.28 3.14
CA LEU A 222 -20.35 0.60 4.50
C LEU A 222 -21.57 0.85 5.39
N ILE A 223 -21.72 0.07 6.46
CA ILE A 223 -22.72 0.31 7.51
C ILE A 223 -22.00 0.84 8.76
N TYR A 224 -22.39 2.03 9.20
CA TYR A 224 -21.93 2.59 10.47
C TYR A 224 -22.86 2.19 11.62
N ARG A 225 -22.31 1.53 12.65
CA ARG A 225 -23.00 1.28 13.92
C ARG A 225 -22.27 2.02 15.03
N ASP A 226 -22.89 3.06 15.58
CA ASP A 226 -22.25 3.97 16.54
C ASP A 226 -22.11 3.37 17.95
N PHE A 227 -21.30 2.31 18.09
CA PHE A 227 -21.01 1.66 19.37
C PHE A 227 -19.72 2.17 20.03
N GLY A 228 -18.89 2.91 19.29
CA GLY A 228 -17.60 3.41 19.75
C GLY A 228 -16.51 2.33 19.86
N LYS A 229 -16.74 1.12 19.33
CA LYS A 229 -15.76 0.02 19.33
C LYS A 229 -14.87 0.13 18.11
N THR A 230 -13.55 -0.01 18.29
CA THR A 230 -12.62 -0.10 17.15
C THR A 230 -12.68 -1.50 16.55
N ALA A 231 -13.72 -1.74 15.75
CA ALA A 231 -13.98 -3.02 15.13
C ALA A 231 -14.63 -2.86 13.76
N VAL A 232 -14.44 -3.88 12.94
CA VAL A 232 -15.16 -4.09 11.68
C VAL A 232 -15.69 -5.52 11.65
N THR A 233 -16.92 -5.70 11.17
CA THR A 233 -17.41 -7.01 10.70
C THR A 233 -17.58 -6.95 9.20
N LEU A 234 -16.84 -7.78 8.47
CA LEU A 234 -16.93 -7.89 7.03
C LEU A 234 -17.71 -9.15 6.67
N VAL A 235 -18.64 -9.05 5.73
CA VAL A 235 -19.51 -10.17 5.38
C VAL A 235 -19.91 -10.10 3.91
N SER A 236 -20.01 -11.26 3.26
CA SER A 236 -20.62 -11.38 1.93
C SER A 236 -22.13 -11.49 2.06
N ARG A 237 -22.87 -10.76 1.23
CA ARG A 237 -24.34 -10.90 1.19
C ARG A 237 -24.81 -12.29 0.77
N ASP A 238 -23.98 -13.03 0.03
CA ASP A 238 -24.31 -14.40 -0.39
C ASP A 238 -24.22 -15.40 0.76
N ASN A 239 -23.42 -15.09 1.79
CA ASN A 239 -23.19 -15.94 2.96
C ASN A 239 -23.20 -15.09 4.26
N PRO A 240 -24.36 -14.56 4.69
CA PRO A 240 -24.44 -13.64 5.83
C PRO A 240 -24.09 -14.29 7.18
N ASP A 241 -24.07 -15.62 7.24
CA ASP A 241 -23.68 -16.40 8.43
C ASP A 241 -22.15 -16.63 8.55
N GLU A 242 -21.38 -16.26 7.53
CA GLU A 242 -19.93 -16.51 7.44
C GLU A 242 -19.10 -15.23 7.56
N GLY A 243 -19.57 -14.24 8.31
CA GLY A 243 -18.86 -12.98 8.53
C GLY A 243 -17.54 -13.16 9.29
N VAL A 244 -16.62 -12.20 9.08
CA VAL A 244 -15.34 -12.10 9.80
C VAL A 244 -15.33 -10.80 10.57
N ARG A 245 -15.23 -10.89 11.90
CA ARG A 245 -15.15 -9.75 12.79
C ARG A 245 -13.73 -9.57 13.30
N VAL A 246 -13.20 -8.35 13.16
CA VAL A 246 -11.89 -7.96 13.67
C VAL A 246 -12.07 -6.82 14.65
N HIS A 247 -11.55 -6.99 15.86
CA HIS A 247 -11.62 -6.01 16.95
C HIS A 247 -10.21 -5.69 17.46
N VAL A 248 -9.86 -4.41 17.56
CA VAL A 248 -8.56 -3.98 18.10
C VAL A 248 -8.52 -4.19 19.61
N LYS A 249 -7.50 -4.90 20.09
CA LYS A 249 -7.23 -5.11 21.52
C LYS A 249 -6.73 -3.82 22.16
N GLU A 250 -7.21 -3.52 23.36
CA GLU A 250 -6.61 -2.56 24.31
C GLU A 250 -5.96 -1.35 23.60
N ARG A 251 -6.78 -0.68 22.77
CA ARG A 251 -6.37 0.29 21.74
C ARG A 251 -5.32 1.30 22.24
N GLU A 252 -5.56 1.90 23.40
CA GLU A 252 -4.71 2.93 23.99
C GLU A 252 -3.48 2.32 24.66
N GLU A 253 -3.62 1.14 25.25
CA GLU A 253 -2.54 0.47 25.97
C GLU A 253 -1.41 0.01 25.04
N ILE A 254 -1.70 -0.39 23.79
CA ILE A 254 -0.67 -0.76 22.81
C ILE A 254 0.27 0.44 22.55
N ILE A 255 -0.31 1.61 22.29
CA ILE A 255 0.46 2.83 22.01
C ILE A 255 1.18 3.32 23.26
N GLU A 256 0.50 3.32 24.41
CA GLU A 256 1.07 3.73 25.69
C GLU A 256 2.25 2.85 26.11
N ARG A 257 2.12 1.53 25.95
CA ARG A 257 3.14 0.54 26.34
C ARG A 257 4.36 0.59 25.43
N ASP A 258 4.13 0.59 24.12
CA ASP A 258 5.21 0.40 23.13
C ASP A 258 5.81 1.74 22.67
N TYR A 259 5.04 2.83 22.73
CA TYR A 259 5.45 4.16 22.25
C TYR A 259 5.04 5.30 23.21
N PRO A 260 5.44 5.25 24.49
CA PRO A 260 5.01 6.21 25.51
C PRO A 260 5.33 7.66 25.14
N ALA A 261 6.47 7.91 24.49
CA ALA A 261 6.86 9.25 24.05
C ALA A 261 5.96 9.81 22.93
N ALA A 262 5.55 8.95 21.99
CA ALA A 262 4.61 9.33 20.95
C ALA A 262 3.24 9.64 21.57
N ARG A 263 2.79 8.79 22.52
CA ARG A 263 1.54 9.01 23.24
C ARG A 263 1.52 10.34 23.99
N GLU A 264 2.57 10.65 24.76
CA GLU A 264 2.65 11.91 25.51
C GLU A 264 2.56 13.13 24.58
N LEU A 265 3.21 13.06 23.41
CA LEU A 265 3.15 14.12 22.41
C LEU A 265 1.74 14.27 21.83
N PHE A 266 1.06 13.16 21.52
CA PHE A 266 -0.32 13.18 21.05
C PHE A 266 -1.28 13.79 22.07
N ASP A 267 -1.18 13.40 23.34
CA ASP A 267 -2.04 13.94 24.40
C ASP A 267 -1.86 15.45 24.55
N ARG A 268 -0.61 15.94 24.52
CA ARG A 268 -0.33 17.37 24.59
C ARG A 268 -0.86 18.13 23.37
N VAL A 269 -0.62 17.62 22.17
CA VAL A 269 -0.90 18.34 20.92
C VAL A 269 -2.38 18.28 20.56
N ILE A 270 -2.98 17.09 20.62
CA ILE A 270 -4.36 16.82 20.19
C ILE A 270 -5.31 16.81 21.37
N GLY A 271 -5.01 16.05 22.43
CA GLY A 271 -5.90 15.89 23.60
C GLY A 271 -6.11 17.20 24.36
N GLU A 272 -5.03 17.95 24.61
CA GLU A 272 -5.07 19.22 25.33
C GLU A 272 -5.09 20.45 24.42
N GLY A 273 -4.79 20.28 23.13
CA GLY A 273 -4.69 21.39 22.17
C GLY A 273 -3.51 22.35 22.42
N LYS A 274 -2.44 21.92 23.13
CA LYS A 274 -1.32 22.77 23.57
C LYS A 274 -0.03 22.63 22.73
N GLY A 275 -0.12 22.11 21.50
CA GLY A 275 1.04 21.90 20.64
C GLY A 275 1.51 23.14 19.87
N THR A 276 2.82 23.37 19.81
CA THR A 276 3.42 24.32 18.86
C THR A 276 3.40 23.76 17.42
N PRO A 277 3.65 24.57 16.38
CA PRO A 277 3.82 24.05 15.01
C PRO A 277 4.89 22.96 14.91
N ALA A 278 6.01 23.10 15.63
CA ALA A 278 7.07 22.10 15.68
C ALA A 278 6.62 20.81 16.40
N ASP A 279 5.78 20.92 17.44
CA ASP A 279 5.21 19.74 18.09
C ASP A 279 4.26 18.98 17.15
N ARG A 280 3.52 19.69 16.29
CA ARG A 280 2.63 19.08 15.29
C ARG A 280 3.42 18.35 14.20
N GLU A 281 4.49 18.95 13.69
CA GLU A 281 5.38 18.31 12.71
C GLU A 281 6.01 17.04 13.29
N ARG A 282 6.58 17.14 14.51
CA ARG A 282 7.11 15.99 15.23
C ARG A 282 6.05 14.93 15.51
N LEU A 283 4.82 15.33 15.82
CA LEU A 283 3.73 14.38 16.03
C LEU A 283 3.45 13.63 14.73
N THR A 284 3.33 14.33 13.60
CA THR A 284 3.11 13.70 12.28
C THR A 284 4.18 12.67 11.96
N GLU A 285 5.46 13.02 12.14
CA GLU A 285 6.59 12.11 11.92
C GLU A 285 6.49 10.87 12.82
N ARG A 286 6.29 11.06 14.13
CA ARG A 286 6.19 9.95 15.08
C ARG A 286 4.97 9.09 14.85
N TRP A 287 3.83 9.68 14.48
CA TRP A 287 2.61 8.93 14.17
C TRP A 287 2.78 8.06 12.93
N ALA A 288 3.50 8.57 11.92
CA ALA A 288 3.85 7.79 10.74
C ALA A 288 4.78 6.63 11.11
N GLU A 289 5.88 6.88 11.84
CA GLU A 289 6.79 5.82 12.31
C GLU A 289 6.03 4.70 13.04
N VAL A 290 5.14 5.05 13.97
CA VAL A 290 4.32 4.06 14.69
C VAL A 290 3.39 3.31 13.75
N ALA A 291 2.75 3.98 12.79
CA ALA A 291 1.87 3.34 11.82
C ALA A 291 2.61 2.28 10.97
N PHE A 292 3.81 2.62 10.48
CA PHE A 292 4.65 1.72 9.67
C PHE A 292 5.31 0.62 10.51
N ASP A 293 5.56 0.81 11.81
CA ASP A 293 5.96 -0.32 12.67
C ASP A 293 4.79 -1.28 12.93
N LEU A 294 3.60 -0.75 13.24
CA LEU A 294 2.42 -1.59 13.52
C LEU A 294 1.99 -2.43 12.32
N ILE A 295 2.08 -1.90 11.10
CA ILE A 295 1.60 -2.58 9.88
C ILE A 295 2.34 -3.92 9.62
N GLU A 296 3.60 -4.00 10.04
CA GLU A 296 4.45 -5.19 9.89
C GLU A 296 4.14 -6.28 10.93
N ARG A 297 3.49 -5.93 12.04
CA ARG A 297 3.25 -6.87 13.14
C ARG A 297 2.24 -7.98 12.77
N PRO A 298 2.28 -9.13 13.46
CA PRO A 298 1.20 -10.12 13.38
C PRO A 298 -0.12 -9.52 13.87
N ILE A 299 -1.20 -9.69 13.10
CA ILE A 299 -2.49 -9.10 13.44
C ILE A 299 -3.04 -9.59 14.78
N HIS A 300 -2.80 -10.85 15.14
CA HIS A 300 -3.31 -11.43 16.40
C HIS A 300 -2.66 -10.84 17.65
N ASP A 301 -1.53 -10.13 17.51
CA ASP A 301 -0.91 -9.40 18.61
C ASP A 301 -1.66 -8.09 18.90
N LEU A 302 -2.38 -7.57 17.89
CA LEU A 302 -3.06 -6.26 17.94
C LEU A 302 -4.59 -6.37 17.95
N CYS A 303 -5.14 -7.48 17.42
CA CYS A 303 -6.58 -7.66 17.23
C CYS A 303 -7.05 -9.06 17.66
N ASP A 304 -8.29 -9.12 18.11
CA ASP A 304 -9.08 -10.34 18.16
C ASP A 304 -9.80 -10.55 16.82
N VAL A 305 -9.81 -11.79 16.34
CA VAL A 305 -10.47 -12.18 15.09
C VAL A 305 -11.47 -13.29 15.40
N GLU A 306 -12.70 -13.09 14.95
CA GLU A 306 -13.80 -14.04 15.07
C GLU A 306 -14.34 -14.36 13.66
N SER A 307 -14.42 -15.65 13.34
CA SER A 307 -14.91 -16.15 12.05
C SER A 307 -16.28 -16.81 12.20
N GLY A 308 -17.07 -16.85 11.13
CA GLY A 308 -18.41 -17.45 11.18
C GLY A 308 -19.39 -16.61 11.99
N VAL A 309 -19.22 -15.28 11.96
CA VAL A 309 -20.09 -14.34 12.66
C VAL A 309 -21.34 -14.13 11.82
N ALA A 310 -22.49 -14.54 12.35
CA ALA A 310 -23.77 -14.29 11.71
C ALA A 310 -24.18 -12.83 11.85
N VAL A 311 -24.55 -12.22 10.74
CA VAL A 311 -24.89 -10.79 10.66
C VAL A 311 -26.29 -10.62 10.11
N ASP A 312 -27.13 -9.92 10.88
CA ASP A 312 -28.40 -9.39 10.37
C ASP A 312 -28.11 -8.17 9.47
N LEU A 313 -28.25 -8.37 8.16
CA LEU A 313 -28.00 -7.37 7.13
C LEU A 313 -29.32 -6.73 6.69
N PRO A 314 -29.35 -5.40 6.53
CA PRO A 314 -30.50 -4.75 5.88
C PRO A 314 -30.61 -5.19 4.43
N ASP A 315 -31.79 -4.99 3.83
CA ASP A 315 -31.99 -5.13 2.39
C ASP A 315 -30.98 -4.27 1.60
N ARG A 316 -30.74 -4.64 0.33
CA ARG A 316 -29.91 -3.83 -0.57
C ARG A 316 -30.46 -2.42 -0.71
N ALA A 317 -29.60 -1.43 -0.93
CA ALA A 317 -30.03 -0.05 -1.00
C ALA A 317 -31.10 0.13 -2.10
N PRO A 318 -32.29 0.64 -1.77
CA PRO A 318 -33.34 0.87 -2.74
C PRO A 318 -33.03 2.11 -3.60
N VAL A 319 -33.50 2.10 -4.84
CA VAL A 319 -33.53 3.29 -5.69
C VAL A 319 -34.82 4.05 -5.38
N PHE A 320 -34.68 5.29 -4.94
CA PHE A 320 -35.82 6.15 -4.62
C PHE A 320 -36.10 7.13 -5.75
N GLU A 321 -37.39 7.46 -5.94
CA GLU A 321 -37.79 8.57 -6.79
C GLU A 321 -37.42 9.91 -6.15
N ASP A 322 -37.20 10.91 -7.01
CA ASP A 322 -37.01 12.29 -6.59
C ASP A 322 -38.36 12.97 -6.34
N ALA A 323 -38.36 13.90 -5.38
CA ALA A 323 -39.41 14.87 -5.16
C ALA A 323 -38.82 16.28 -5.28
N ILE A 324 -39.62 17.26 -5.69
CA ILE A 324 -39.20 18.66 -5.73
C ILE A 324 -39.77 19.37 -4.51
N CYS A 325 -38.91 20.07 -3.77
CA CYS A 325 -39.34 20.91 -2.65
C CYS A 325 -40.20 22.07 -3.16
N ALA A 326 -41.42 22.22 -2.65
CA ALA A 326 -42.34 23.28 -3.05
C ALA A 326 -41.88 24.70 -2.64
N ASP A 327 -40.99 24.83 -1.64
CA ASP A 327 -40.49 26.11 -1.16
C ASP A 327 -39.22 26.55 -1.91
N CYS A 328 -38.11 25.79 -1.83
CA CYS A 328 -36.85 26.16 -2.46
C CYS A 328 -36.68 25.67 -3.92
N GLY A 329 -37.49 24.72 -4.37
CA GLY A 329 -37.40 24.14 -5.73
C GLY A 329 -36.29 23.09 -5.92
N GLU A 330 -35.56 22.71 -4.88
CA GLU A 330 -34.50 21.69 -4.97
C GLU A 330 -35.06 20.26 -5.01
N SER A 331 -34.32 19.34 -5.67
CA SER A 331 -34.63 17.92 -5.67
C SER A 331 -34.24 17.27 -4.34
N VAL A 332 -35.12 16.45 -3.78
CA VAL A 332 -34.93 15.70 -2.55
C VAL A 332 -35.38 14.25 -2.77
N MET A 333 -34.61 13.30 -2.25
CA MET A 333 -35.03 11.89 -2.23
C MET A 333 -36.41 11.77 -1.59
N ALA A 334 -37.39 11.17 -2.27
CA ALA A 334 -38.79 11.16 -1.82
C ALA A 334 -38.99 10.66 -0.38
N PRO A 335 -38.28 9.62 0.12
CA PRO A 335 -38.41 9.19 1.53
C PRO A 335 -37.88 10.19 2.55
N LYS A 336 -37.04 11.14 2.14
CA LYS A 336 -36.52 12.21 2.99
C LYS A 336 -37.38 13.47 2.96
N ALA A 337 -38.30 13.58 1.99
CA ALA A 337 -39.23 14.69 1.89
C ALA A 337 -40.26 14.65 3.03
N VAL A 338 -40.72 15.83 3.43
CA VAL A 338 -41.82 16.00 4.39
C VAL A 338 -43.07 16.40 3.61
N GLU A 339 -44.18 15.70 3.84
CA GLU A 339 -45.46 16.04 3.22
C GLU A 339 -46.22 17.03 4.10
N ARG A 340 -46.62 18.17 3.53
CA ARG A 340 -47.49 19.17 4.15
C ARG A 340 -48.50 19.66 3.12
N ASP A 341 -49.79 19.65 3.47
CA ASP A 341 -50.89 20.15 2.63
C ASP A 341 -50.94 19.58 1.20
N GLY A 342 -50.48 18.33 1.03
CA GLY A 342 -50.44 17.64 -0.27
C GLY A 342 -49.24 18.00 -1.15
N GLU A 343 -48.32 18.81 -0.65
CA GLU A 343 -47.06 19.16 -1.29
C GLU A 343 -45.87 18.56 -0.53
N ARG A 344 -44.73 18.43 -1.22
CA ARG A 344 -43.49 17.85 -0.67
C ARG A 344 -42.48 18.96 -0.43
N TYR A 345 -41.80 18.88 0.71
CA TYR A 345 -40.81 19.86 1.15
C TYR A 345 -39.53 19.16 1.59
N CYS A 346 -38.37 19.80 1.42
CA CYS A 346 -37.15 19.34 2.06
C CYS A 346 -37.19 19.68 3.57
N ARG A 347 -36.44 18.94 4.38
CA ARG A 347 -36.38 19.19 5.84
C ARG A 347 -35.81 20.57 6.17
N ASP A 348 -34.90 21.06 5.34
CA ASP A 348 -34.26 22.36 5.54
C ASP A 348 -35.29 23.51 5.56
N CYS A 349 -36.18 23.57 4.56
CA CYS A 349 -37.29 24.52 4.49
C CYS A 349 -38.37 24.31 5.58
N VAL A 350 -38.44 23.11 6.15
CA VAL A 350 -39.53 22.71 7.05
C VAL A 350 -39.21 23.02 8.51
N ASP A 351 -38.06 22.55 8.97
CA ASP A 351 -37.62 22.67 10.36
C ASP A 351 -36.10 22.79 10.50
N GLY A 352 -35.33 22.79 9.40
CA GLY A 352 -33.88 22.89 9.39
C GLY A 352 -33.15 21.75 10.11
N SER A 353 -33.85 20.68 10.51
CA SER A 353 -33.26 19.59 11.30
C SER A 353 -32.55 18.55 10.40
N PHE A 354 -31.43 18.02 10.87
CA PHE A 354 -30.63 17.05 10.12
C PHE A 354 -29.96 16.00 11.03
N LEU A 355 -29.58 14.86 10.44
CA LEU A 355 -28.71 13.88 11.08
C LEU A 355 -27.26 14.19 10.69
N GLN A 356 -26.39 14.33 11.68
CA GLN A 356 -24.98 14.64 11.50
C GLN A 356 -24.11 13.56 12.12
N LEU A 357 -23.20 13.01 11.33
CA LEU A 357 -22.04 12.29 11.83
C LEU A 357 -20.88 13.28 11.93
N ASP A 358 -20.37 13.50 13.14
CA ASP A 358 -19.14 14.25 13.37
C ASP A 358 -18.22 13.50 14.35
N GLY A 359 -17.14 14.14 14.83
CA GLY A 359 -16.20 13.51 15.76
C GLY A 359 -16.82 13.01 17.07
N ARG A 360 -18.05 13.40 17.41
CA ARG A 360 -18.81 12.96 18.59
C ARG A 360 -19.76 11.79 18.31
N GLY A 361 -19.87 11.34 17.06
CA GLY A 361 -20.80 10.30 16.64
C GLY A 361 -21.98 10.84 15.83
N LEU A 362 -22.99 9.98 15.63
CA LEU A 362 -24.20 10.28 14.86
C LEU A 362 -25.28 10.86 15.77
N GLY A 363 -25.70 12.09 15.52
CA GLY A 363 -26.73 12.79 16.29
C GLY A 363 -27.73 13.52 15.42
N ARG A 364 -28.93 13.78 15.98
CA ARG A 364 -29.89 14.71 15.38
C ARG A 364 -29.58 16.13 15.85
N ILE A 365 -29.46 17.04 14.91
CA ILE A 365 -29.25 18.47 15.14
C ILE A 365 -30.54 19.20 14.81
N GLU A 366 -31.01 20.00 15.76
CA GLU A 366 -32.08 20.97 15.56
C GLU A 366 -31.40 22.34 15.35
N PRO A 367 -31.82 23.15 14.35
CA PRO A 367 -31.26 24.48 14.17
C PRO A 367 -31.59 25.35 15.39
N SER A 368 -30.65 26.21 15.78
CA SER A 368 -30.87 27.18 16.86
C SER A 368 -31.95 28.19 16.44
N GLU A 369 -32.94 28.43 17.32
CA GLU A 369 -33.97 29.47 17.16
C GLU A 369 -33.40 30.87 16.87
#